data_AF-A0A091PRR3-F1
#
_entry.id   AF-A0A091PRR3-F1
#
_cell.length_a   1.000
_cell.length_b   1.000
_cell.length_c   1.000
_cell.angle_alpha   90.00
_cell.angle_beta   90.00
_cell.angle_gamma   90.00
#
_symmetry.space_group_name_H-M   'P 1'
#
loop_
_entity.id
_entity.type
_entity.pdbx_description
1 polymer ?
#
loop_
_entity_poly.entity_id
_entity_poly.type
_entity_poly.pdbx_seq_one_letter_code
_entity_poly.pdbx_strand_id
1 'polypeptide(L)'
;SPPQSHRKFSAPRHGHLGFLPHKRSRRHRGKVKTWPKDDPSKPVHLTAFLGYKAGMTHTVREVHRPGLKVSKREEVEAVTIVETPPVVVVGVVGYVETPKGLRNFKTVFAEHISDECRRRFYKNWHKSKKKAFTKYCKKWQDKDGKRQLEKDFAAMKKYCKVIRVIVHTQMKLLPLRQKKAHVMEIQLNGGTVAEKVDWVRERLEKQVSVHSVFSQNEMIDVIGVSKGHGMKGVTSRWHTKKLPRKTHKGLRKVACIGAWHPARVGYSIARAGQKGYHHRTELNKKIYRIGRGIHVEDGKVVKNNASTHYDVTEKTITPLGGFPHYGEVNNDFLMLKGCVVGTKKRVLTLRKSLLVHTSRRAQEAIELKFIDTTSKFGHGCFQTAQEKRAFMGPQKKHLVKAKRG
;
A
#
# COMPACT_ATOMS: atom_id res chain seq x y z
N SER A 1 -16.81 19.25 54.18
CA SER A 1 -15.74 19.12 53.16
C SER A 1 -15.97 20.15 52.07
N PRO A 2 -14.98 20.99 51.69
CA PRO A 2 -15.18 21.94 50.60
C PRO A 2 -15.51 21.19 49.30
N PRO A 3 -16.43 21.69 48.47
CA PRO A 3 -16.81 21.03 47.24
C PRO A 3 -15.59 20.88 46.32
N GLN A 4 -15.33 19.64 45.89
CA GLN A 4 -14.21 19.33 45.01
C GLN A 4 -14.43 20.04 43.66
N SER A 5 -13.57 21.01 43.34
CA SER A 5 -13.70 21.77 42.10
C SER A 5 -13.46 20.86 40.89
N HIS A 6 -14.25 21.05 39.83
CA HIS A 6 -14.15 20.27 38.60
C HIS A 6 -14.24 21.18 37.37
N ARG A 7 -13.99 20.61 36.19
CA ARG A 7 -14.09 21.34 34.94
C ARG A 7 -15.55 21.76 34.69
N LYS A 8 -15.83 23.07 34.72
CA LYS A 8 -17.17 23.67 34.56
C LYS A 8 -17.99 23.12 33.37
N PHE A 9 -17.33 22.86 32.23
CA PHE A 9 -17.97 22.28 31.05
C PHE A 9 -17.24 21.03 30.58
N SER A 10 -17.98 19.93 30.44
CA SER A 10 -17.45 18.69 29.87
C SER A 10 -17.06 18.90 28.41
N ALA A 11 -15.94 18.29 28.00
CA ALA A 11 -15.59 18.19 26.58
C ALA A 11 -14.69 16.97 26.36
N PRO A 12 -14.74 16.35 25.17
CA PRO A 12 -13.91 15.21 24.85
C PRO A 12 -12.42 15.57 24.84
N ARG A 13 -11.61 14.54 25.01
CA ARG A 13 -10.17 14.62 24.91
C ARG A 13 -9.71 15.01 23.50
N HIS A 14 -8.64 15.80 23.42
CA HIS A 14 -7.91 16.02 22.17
C HIS A 14 -6.95 14.85 21.84
N GLY A 15 -7.25 14.14 20.76
CA GLY A 15 -6.41 13.09 20.17
C GLY A 15 -6.43 11.75 20.90
N HIS A 16 -6.10 10.69 20.17
CA HIS A 16 -6.27 9.31 20.60
C HIS A 16 -4.98 8.71 21.18
N LEU A 17 -5.03 8.19 22.41
CA LEU A 17 -3.85 7.68 23.13
C LEU A 17 -3.33 6.34 22.60
N GLY A 18 -4.18 5.48 22.02
CA GLY A 18 -3.76 4.20 21.44
C GLY A 18 -2.81 4.32 20.24
N PHE A 19 -2.57 5.53 19.74
CA PHE A 19 -1.55 5.79 18.72
C PHE A 19 -0.23 6.34 19.28
N LEU A 20 -0.14 6.56 20.60
CA LEU A 20 1.14 6.80 21.24
C LEU A 20 2.03 5.54 21.14
N PRO A 21 3.35 5.70 21.00
CA PRO A 21 4.08 6.98 20.90
C PRO A 21 3.98 7.64 19.51
N HIS A 22 3.73 8.95 19.50
CA HIS A 22 3.75 9.80 18.29
C HIS A 22 5.18 10.15 17.84
N LYS A 23 5.93 9.13 17.42
CA LYS A 23 7.32 9.22 16.91
C LYS A 23 7.43 8.83 15.43
N ARG A 24 8.57 9.13 14.81
CA ARG A 24 8.88 8.68 13.44
C ARG A 24 8.92 7.15 13.39
N SER A 25 8.26 6.56 12.39
CA SER A 25 8.35 5.14 12.11
C SER A 25 9.80 4.76 11.80
N ARG A 26 10.32 3.72 12.45
CA ARG A 26 11.67 3.19 12.18
C ARG A 26 11.77 2.56 10.79
N ARG A 27 10.66 1.98 10.30
CA ARG A 27 10.58 1.38 8.97
C ARG A 27 9.91 2.35 8.01
N HIS A 28 10.44 2.42 6.78
CA HIS A 28 9.82 3.19 5.69
C HIS A 28 8.62 2.46 5.08
N ARG A 29 8.71 1.13 4.97
CA ARG A 29 7.63 0.23 4.55
C ARG A 29 6.67 -0.06 5.71
N GLY A 30 5.38 -0.17 5.41
CA GLY A 30 4.37 -0.67 6.33
C GLY A 30 4.67 -2.11 6.75
N LYS A 31 4.85 -2.39 8.05
CA LYS A 31 4.98 -3.76 8.55
C LYS A 31 3.58 -4.34 8.78
N VAL A 32 3.29 -5.51 8.24
CA VAL A 32 2.15 -6.32 8.69
C VAL A 32 2.45 -6.83 10.10
N LYS A 33 1.64 -6.40 11.07
CA LYS A 33 1.78 -6.84 12.47
C LYS A 33 0.98 -8.10 12.78
N THR A 34 -0.14 -8.28 12.08
CA THR A 34 -1.08 -9.39 12.24
C THR A 34 -1.50 -9.85 10.86
N TRP A 35 -1.53 -11.16 10.63
CA TRP A 35 -1.98 -11.75 9.38
C TRP A 35 -3.42 -12.27 9.52
N PRO A 36 -4.18 -12.42 8.42
CA PRO A 36 -5.46 -13.11 8.47
C PRO A 36 -5.31 -14.49 9.11
N LYS A 37 -6.32 -14.92 9.87
CA LYS A 37 -6.31 -16.25 10.50
C LYS A 37 -6.25 -17.31 9.40
N ASP A 38 -5.45 -18.34 9.64
CA ASP A 38 -5.27 -19.44 8.72
C ASP A 38 -6.44 -20.44 8.83
N ASP A 39 -6.80 -21.03 7.70
CA ASP A 39 -7.93 -21.94 7.55
C ASP A 39 -7.54 -23.03 6.53
N PRO A 40 -7.14 -24.23 6.97
CA PRO A 40 -6.64 -25.29 6.09
C PRO A 40 -7.65 -25.78 5.05
N SER A 41 -8.94 -25.53 5.22
CA SER A 41 -9.98 -25.94 4.27
C SER A 41 -9.95 -25.16 2.95
N LYS A 42 -9.34 -23.97 2.96
CA LYS A 42 -9.24 -23.09 1.78
C LYS A 42 -8.03 -23.45 0.93
N PRO A 43 -8.04 -23.16 -0.37
CA PRO A 43 -6.87 -23.33 -1.22
C PRO A 43 -5.71 -22.44 -0.75
N VAL A 44 -4.47 -22.89 -0.98
CA VAL A 44 -3.27 -22.14 -0.64
C VAL A 44 -3.24 -20.79 -1.39
N HIS A 45 -3.15 -19.69 -0.65
CA HIS A 45 -3.13 -18.34 -1.21
C HIS A 45 -2.26 -17.37 -0.41
N LEU A 46 -1.85 -16.28 -1.09
CA LEU A 46 -1.16 -15.15 -0.45
C LEU A 46 -2.14 -14.22 0.25
N THR A 47 -1.68 -13.64 1.36
CA THR A 47 -2.51 -12.77 2.23
C THR A 47 -2.18 -11.28 2.13
N ALA A 48 -1.15 -10.90 1.36
CA ALA A 48 -0.75 -9.51 1.17
C ALA A 48 0.00 -9.30 -0.13
N PHE A 49 0.14 -8.03 -0.51
CA PHE A 49 0.89 -7.58 -1.68
C PHE A 49 1.60 -6.25 -1.39
N LEU A 50 2.53 -5.84 -2.25
CA LEU A 50 3.19 -4.54 -2.19
C LEU A 50 2.83 -3.71 -3.42
N GLY A 51 2.42 -2.46 -3.19
CA GLY A 51 2.14 -1.51 -4.25
C GLY A 51 2.73 -0.13 -3.97
N TYR A 52 2.64 0.77 -4.94
CA TYR A 52 3.17 2.12 -4.88
C TYR A 52 2.07 3.13 -5.16
N LYS A 53 1.86 4.05 -4.21
CA LYS A 53 0.84 5.09 -4.36
C LYS A 53 1.22 6.04 -5.51
N ALA A 54 0.50 5.97 -6.62
CA ALA A 54 0.73 6.79 -7.79
C ALA A 54 0.10 8.18 -7.63
N GLY A 55 -1.21 8.21 -7.41
CA GLY A 55 -1.98 9.43 -7.28
C GLY A 55 -3.43 9.17 -6.91
N MET A 56 -4.27 10.17 -7.10
CA MET A 56 -5.70 10.08 -6.87
C MET A 56 -6.44 10.67 -8.08
N THR A 57 -7.62 10.13 -8.35
CA THR A 57 -8.59 10.67 -9.30
C THR A 57 -9.99 10.48 -8.72
N HIS A 58 -11.04 10.74 -9.48
CA HIS A 58 -12.41 10.41 -9.11
C HIS A 58 -13.06 9.53 -10.18
N THR A 59 -14.10 8.81 -9.78
CA THR A 59 -14.90 7.95 -10.63
C THR A 59 -16.38 8.25 -10.45
N VAL A 60 -17.17 8.01 -11.48
CA VAL A 60 -18.62 7.98 -11.39
C VAL A 60 -19.07 6.52 -11.37
N ARG A 61 -19.99 6.19 -10.49
CA ARG A 61 -20.68 4.91 -10.46
C ARG A 61 -22.12 5.09 -10.02
N GLU A 62 -22.95 4.13 -10.34
CA GLU A 62 -24.28 4.03 -9.74
C GLU A 62 -24.20 3.35 -8.36
N VAL A 63 -25.03 3.81 -7.42
CA VAL A 63 -25.09 3.26 -6.07
C VAL A 63 -26.27 2.31 -5.94
N HIS A 64 -26.01 1.03 -5.69
CA HIS A 64 -27.05 0.02 -5.46
C HIS A 64 -27.17 -0.29 -3.97
N ARG A 65 -27.86 0.59 -3.23
CA ARG A 65 -28.10 0.42 -1.79
C ARG A 65 -29.56 0.75 -1.45
N PRO A 66 -30.44 -0.26 -1.41
CA PRO A 66 -31.86 -0.08 -1.10
C PRO A 66 -32.05 0.72 0.20
N GLY A 67 -32.97 1.68 0.18
CA GLY A 67 -33.30 2.55 1.32
C GLY A 67 -32.46 3.83 1.44
N LEU A 68 -31.40 4.01 0.63
CA LEU A 68 -30.68 5.30 0.56
C LEU A 68 -31.31 6.23 -0.47
N LYS A 69 -31.36 7.54 -0.16
CA LYS A 69 -31.78 8.59 -1.11
C LYS A 69 -30.94 8.62 -2.40
N VAL A 70 -29.69 8.19 -2.32
CA VAL A 70 -28.75 8.12 -3.45
C VAL A 70 -28.80 6.78 -4.19
N SER A 71 -29.67 5.86 -3.79
CA SER A 71 -29.80 4.58 -4.49
C SER A 71 -30.29 4.81 -5.92
N LYS A 72 -29.74 4.05 -6.88
CA LYS A 72 -30.00 4.19 -8.32
C LYS A 72 -29.68 5.59 -8.88
N ARG A 73 -28.81 6.33 -8.19
CA ARG A 73 -28.25 7.60 -8.64
C ARG A 73 -26.75 7.46 -8.81
N GLU A 74 -26.20 8.33 -9.64
CA GLU A 74 -24.77 8.42 -9.86
C GLU A 74 -24.10 9.20 -8.73
N GLU A 75 -23.01 8.64 -8.22
CA GLU A 75 -22.19 9.26 -7.19
C GLU A 75 -20.76 9.40 -7.71
N VAL A 76 -20.19 10.59 -7.49
CA VAL A 76 -18.77 10.85 -7.74
C VAL A 76 -17.98 10.49 -6.49
N GLU A 77 -17.10 9.50 -6.61
CA GLU A 77 -16.27 9.05 -5.49
C GLU A 77 -14.79 9.19 -5.81
N ALA A 78 -14.04 9.75 -4.87
CA ALA A 78 -12.59 9.84 -4.97
C ALA A 78 -11.96 8.45 -4.82
N VAL A 79 -10.93 8.17 -5.62
CA VAL A 79 -10.17 6.92 -5.61
C VAL A 79 -8.66 7.19 -5.57
N THR A 80 -7.91 6.30 -4.94
CA THR A 80 -6.45 6.28 -5.01
C THR A 80 -5.98 5.18 -5.95
N ILE A 81 -5.06 5.51 -6.85
CA ILE A 81 -4.39 4.56 -7.73
C ILE A 81 -3.09 4.08 -7.08
N VAL A 82 -2.97 2.77 -6.92
CA VAL A 82 -1.79 2.10 -6.37
C VAL A 82 -1.23 1.18 -7.45
N GLU A 83 -0.09 1.52 -8.03
CA GLU A 83 0.59 0.69 -9.03
C GLU A 83 1.22 -0.53 -8.35
N THR A 84 0.95 -1.70 -8.88
CA THR A 84 1.25 -3.02 -8.30
C THR A 84 1.95 -3.88 -9.34
N PRO A 85 3.23 -3.58 -9.68
CA PRO A 85 4.00 -4.46 -10.55
C PRO A 85 4.09 -5.86 -9.92
N PRO A 86 4.21 -6.93 -10.73
CA PRO A 86 4.35 -8.28 -10.21
C PRO A 86 5.47 -8.39 -9.18
N VAL A 87 5.23 -9.16 -8.12
CA VAL A 87 6.26 -9.46 -7.12
C VAL A 87 6.95 -10.78 -7.47
N VAL A 88 8.23 -10.89 -7.18
CA VAL A 88 9.00 -12.13 -7.40
C VAL A 88 9.16 -12.85 -6.08
N VAL A 89 8.84 -14.14 -6.06
CA VAL A 89 9.08 -15.02 -4.91
C VAL A 89 10.55 -15.45 -4.91
N VAL A 90 11.26 -15.16 -3.82
CA VAL A 90 12.72 -15.41 -3.73
C VAL A 90 13.13 -16.22 -2.51
N GLY A 91 12.17 -16.71 -1.73
CA GLY A 91 12.46 -17.59 -0.61
C GLY A 91 11.24 -17.88 0.26
N VAL A 92 11.47 -18.67 1.29
CA VAL A 92 10.48 -19.11 2.28
C VAL A 92 11.09 -19.07 3.68
N VAL A 93 10.27 -18.72 4.66
CA VAL A 93 10.57 -18.74 6.09
C VAL A 93 9.54 -19.63 6.76
N GLY A 94 10.02 -20.67 7.45
CA GLY A 94 9.21 -21.51 8.32
C GLY A 94 9.24 -20.99 9.75
N TYR A 95 8.08 -20.91 10.39
CA TYR A 95 7.95 -20.53 11.79
C TYR A 95 7.42 -21.69 12.61
N VAL A 96 8.11 -21.98 13.72
CA VAL A 96 7.67 -22.92 14.74
C VAL A 96 6.98 -22.17 15.87
N GLU A 97 5.91 -22.74 16.40
CA GLU A 97 5.22 -22.22 17.58
C GLU A 97 5.98 -22.66 18.83
N THR A 98 6.24 -21.71 19.72
CA THR A 98 6.87 -21.96 21.02
C THR A 98 6.04 -21.28 22.09
N PRO A 99 6.18 -21.64 23.38
CA PRO A 99 5.47 -20.97 24.47
C PRO A 99 5.70 -19.44 24.53
N LYS A 100 6.82 -18.95 23.98
CA LYS A 100 7.16 -17.51 23.89
C LYS A 100 6.66 -16.84 22.59
N GLY A 101 5.91 -17.57 21.76
CA GLY A 101 5.40 -17.14 20.46
C GLY A 101 6.11 -17.80 19.26
N LEU A 102 5.85 -17.28 18.06
CA LEU A 102 6.42 -17.80 16.82
C LEU A 102 7.92 -17.46 16.69
N ARG A 103 8.75 -18.48 16.53
CA ARG A 103 10.20 -18.34 16.28
C ARG A 103 10.51 -18.74 14.84
N ASN A 104 11.42 -18.00 14.19
CA ASN A 104 11.95 -18.42 12.89
C ASN A 104 12.69 -19.75 13.08
N PHE A 105 12.26 -20.77 12.34
CA PHE A 105 12.85 -22.10 12.35
C PHE A 105 13.94 -22.21 11.28
N LYS A 106 13.57 -22.04 10.01
CA LYS A 106 14.49 -22.09 8.87
C LYS A 106 14.09 -21.08 7.81
N THR A 107 15.06 -20.68 7.00
CA THR A 107 14.85 -19.82 5.83
C THR A 107 15.57 -20.41 4.64
N VAL A 108 14.86 -20.62 3.54
CA VAL A 108 15.40 -21.10 2.27
C VAL A 108 15.20 -20.00 1.24
N PHE A 109 16.26 -19.64 0.51
CA PHE A 109 16.19 -18.68 -0.59
C PHE A 109 16.20 -19.41 -1.93
N ALA A 110 15.79 -18.73 -2.99
CA ALA A 110 15.92 -19.21 -4.36
C ALA A 110 17.39 -19.24 -4.82
N GLU A 111 17.66 -19.93 -5.93
CA GLU A 111 18.99 -20.02 -6.55
C GLU A 111 19.38 -18.67 -7.17
N HIS A 112 18.50 -18.14 -8.03
CA HIS A 112 18.69 -16.92 -8.78
C HIS A 112 17.97 -15.75 -8.12
N ILE A 113 18.74 -14.88 -7.47
CA ILE A 113 18.22 -13.66 -6.86
C ILE A 113 18.59 -12.46 -7.71
N SER A 114 17.58 -11.71 -8.16
CA SER A 114 17.74 -10.51 -8.97
C SER A 114 18.61 -9.44 -8.30
N ASP A 115 19.33 -8.65 -9.09
CA ASP A 115 20.21 -7.60 -8.59
C ASP A 115 19.45 -6.49 -7.82
N GLU A 116 18.21 -6.18 -8.19
CA GLU A 116 17.38 -5.23 -7.45
C GLU A 116 17.02 -5.73 -6.03
N CYS A 117 16.86 -7.05 -5.85
CA CYS A 117 16.70 -7.68 -4.55
C CYS A 117 18.03 -7.73 -3.80
N ARG A 118 19.14 -8.09 -4.47
CA ARG A 118 20.50 -8.08 -3.88
C ARG A 118 20.87 -6.70 -3.36
N ARG A 119 20.47 -5.61 -4.03
CA ARG A 119 20.60 -4.23 -3.55
C ARG A 119 19.95 -4.02 -2.18
N ARG A 120 18.91 -4.78 -1.80
CA ARG A 120 18.29 -4.71 -0.46
C ARG A 120 19.31 -4.96 0.66
N PHE A 121 20.21 -5.91 0.44
CA PHE A 121 21.22 -6.38 1.39
C PHE A 121 22.45 -5.47 1.48
N TYR A 122 22.61 -4.51 0.57
CA TYR A 122 23.69 -3.53 0.61
C TYR A 122 23.21 -2.14 1.01
N LYS A 123 24.02 -1.42 1.79
CA LYS A 123 23.84 0.02 2.01
C LYS A 123 24.42 0.81 0.84
N ASN A 124 25.66 0.50 0.45
CA ASN A 124 26.32 1.07 -0.71
C ASN A 124 26.53 -0.01 -1.77
N TRP A 125 25.66 -0.05 -2.78
CA TRP A 125 25.75 -1.04 -3.86
C TRP A 125 26.99 -0.83 -4.73
N HIS A 126 27.26 0.41 -5.15
CA HIS A 126 28.30 0.72 -6.14
C HIS A 126 29.70 0.32 -5.66
N LYS A 127 30.03 0.65 -4.40
CA LYS A 127 31.34 0.30 -3.79
C LYS A 127 31.46 -1.15 -3.31
N SER A 128 30.36 -1.92 -3.31
CA SER A 128 30.40 -3.31 -2.84
C SER A 128 30.97 -4.27 -3.91
N LYS A 129 31.49 -5.43 -3.50
CA LYS A 129 31.88 -6.51 -4.42
C LYS A 129 30.69 -7.36 -4.93
N LYS A 130 29.44 -7.02 -4.53
CA LYS A 130 28.20 -7.72 -4.90
C LYS A 130 28.34 -9.26 -4.73
N LYS A 131 28.69 -9.71 -3.52
CA LYS A 131 28.88 -11.14 -3.16
C LYS A 131 27.70 -11.76 -2.39
N ALA A 132 26.61 -11.02 -2.16
CA ALA A 132 25.42 -11.55 -1.50
C ALA A 132 24.86 -12.73 -2.30
N PHE A 133 24.57 -13.83 -1.59
CA PHE A 133 24.02 -15.09 -2.10
C PHE A 133 24.89 -15.88 -3.09
N THR A 134 26.14 -15.49 -3.38
CA THR A 134 26.97 -16.23 -4.36
C THR A 134 27.31 -17.64 -3.90
N LYS A 135 27.61 -17.84 -2.61
CA LYS A 135 27.83 -19.18 -2.04
C LYS A 135 26.54 -19.99 -1.95
N TYR A 136 25.41 -19.31 -1.70
CA TYR A 136 24.11 -19.95 -1.57
C TYR A 136 23.57 -20.45 -2.91
N CYS A 137 23.78 -19.68 -3.98
CA CYS A 137 23.51 -20.11 -5.35
C CYS A 137 24.30 -21.38 -5.71
N LYS A 138 25.60 -21.46 -5.36
CA LYS A 138 26.39 -22.69 -5.52
C LYS A 138 25.82 -23.89 -4.74
N LYS A 139 25.22 -23.67 -3.57
CA LYS A 139 24.55 -24.73 -2.78
C LYS A 139 23.36 -25.35 -3.54
N TRP A 140 22.66 -24.57 -4.38
CA TRP A 140 21.58 -25.10 -5.22
C TRP A 140 22.09 -25.96 -6.38
N GLN A 141 23.36 -25.81 -6.77
CA GLN A 141 23.97 -26.57 -7.87
C GLN A 141 24.66 -27.84 -7.37
N ASP A 142 25.27 -27.78 -6.19
CA ASP A 142 25.98 -28.89 -5.56
C ASP A 142 25.04 -30.03 -5.09
N LYS A 143 25.50 -31.28 -5.22
CA LYS A 143 24.72 -32.49 -4.86
C LYS A 143 24.41 -32.53 -3.36
N ASP A 144 25.39 -32.26 -2.51
CA ASP A 144 25.19 -32.27 -1.06
C ASP A 144 24.42 -31.03 -0.60
N GLY A 145 24.63 -29.89 -1.25
CA GLY A 145 23.81 -28.69 -1.08
C GLY A 145 22.32 -28.91 -1.35
N LYS A 146 21.97 -29.59 -2.46
CA LYS A 146 20.59 -29.99 -2.78
C LYS A 146 20.01 -30.94 -1.73
N ARG A 147 20.75 -31.97 -1.31
CA ARG A 147 20.33 -32.87 -0.21
C ARG A 147 20.01 -32.11 1.07
N GLN A 148 20.83 -31.12 1.42
CA GLN A 148 20.58 -30.27 2.58
C GLN A 148 19.33 -29.40 2.40
N LEU A 149 19.08 -28.86 1.21
CA LEU A 149 17.87 -28.08 0.91
C LEU A 149 16.61 -28.94 1.02
N GLU A 150 16.62 -30.17 0.50
CA GLU A 150 15.50 -31.12 0.66
C GLU A 150 15.25 -31.44 2.14
N LYS A 151 16.32 -31.66 2.93
CA LYS A 151 16.20 -31.80 4.39
C LYS A 151 15.61 -30.55 5.05
N ASP A 152 15.99 -29.36 4.59
CA ASP A 152 15.46 -28.09 5.10
C ASP A 152 13.95 -27.96 4.80
N PHE A 153 13.52 -28.29 3.58
CA PHE A 153 12.10 -28.31 3.20
C PHE A 153 11.30 -29.37 3.97
N ALA A 154 11.82 -30.59 4.09
CA ALA A 154 11.18 -31.66 4.87
C ALA A 154 11.02 -31.26 6.35
N ALA A 155 12.04 -30.65 6.93
CA ALA A 155 11.98 -30.13 8.30
C ALA A 155 10.95 -28.99 8.44
N MET A 156 10.79 -28.13 7.41
CA MET A 156 9.72 -27.12 7.42
C MET A 156 8.34 -27.77 7.42
N LYS A 157 8.10 -28.78 6.58
CA LYS A 157 6.81 -29.50 6.53
C LYS A 157 6.47 -30.16 7.87
N LYS A 158 7.47 -30.73 8.56
CA LYS A 158 7.28 -31.47 9.81
C LYS A 158 7.09 -30.57 11.05
N TYR A 159 7.91 -29.52 11.19
CA TYR A 159 8.00 -28.78 12.44
C TYR A 159 7.36 -27.38 12.41
N CYS A 160 7.16 -26.78 11.24
CA CYS A 160 6.64 -25.43 11.18
C CYS A 160 5.11 -25.41 11.27
N LYS A 161 4.58 -24.44 12.01
CA LYS A 161 3.15 -24.16 12.07
C LYS A 161 2.73 -23.12 11.03
N VAL A 162 3.61 -22.17 10.72
CA VAL A 162 3.32 -21.06 9.81
C VAL A 162 4.41 -20.97 8.74
N ILE A 163 4.00 -20.88 7.48
CA ILE A 163 4.89 -20.69 6.33
C ILE A 163 4.70 -19.27 5.79
N ARG A 164 5.81 -18.55 5.57
CA ARG A 164 5.81 -17.24 4.92
C ARG A 164 6.74 -17.23 3.74
N VAL A 165 6.33 -16.57 2.67
CA VAL A 165 7.11 -16.41 1.44
C VAL A 165 7.82 -15.07 1.48
N ILE A 166 9.10 -15.06 1.14
CA ILE A 166 9.88 -13.85 0.93
C ILE A 166 9.66 -13.41 -0.52
N VAL A 167 9.05 -12.25 -0.70
CA VAL A 167 8.88 -11.63 -2.01
C VAL A 167 9.63 -10.32 -2.11
N HIS A 168 9.97 -9.91 -3.33
CA HIS A 168 10.40 -8.55 -3.62
C HIS A 168 9.61 -7.93 -4.77
N THR A 169 9.43 -6.61 -4.71
CA THR A 169 8.87 -5.83 -5.83
C THR A 169 9.89 -5.65 -6.95
N GLN A 170 9.43 -5.44 -8.18
CA GLN A 170 10.28 -5.06 -9.31
C GLN A 170 10.32 -3.54 -9.49
N MET A 171 11.44 -2.91 -9.11
CA MET A 171 11.59 -1.45 -9.18
C MET A 171 11.88 -0.95 -10.60
N LYS A 172 12.50 -1.79 -11.43
CA LYS A 172 12.81 -1.47 -12.83
C LYS A 172 11.58 -1.15 -13.67
N LEU A 173 10.42 -1.67 -13.27
CA LEU A 173 9.15 -1.46 -13.96
C LEU A 173 8.46 -0.14 -13.58
N LEU A 174 8.93 0.54 -12.53
CA LEU A 174 8.31 1.74 -11.99
C LEU A 174 9.06 3.00 -12.46
N PRO A 175 8.38 4.15 -12.65
CA PRO A 175 9.01 5.42 -13.02
C PRO A 175 9.68 6.11 -11.82
N LEU A 176 10.41 5.34 -11.00
CA LEU A 176 11.02 5.80 -9.75
C LEU A 176 12.54 5.74 -9.85
N ARG A 177 13.22 6.77 -9.31
CA ARG A 177 14.69 6.81 -9.21
C ARG A 177 15.28 5.62 -8.42
N GLN A 178 14.52 5.07 -7.48
CA GLN A 178 14.99 4.00 -6.60
C GLN A 178 15.10 2.67 -7.35
N LYS A 179 16.31 2.11 -7.43
CA LYS A 179 16.57 0.76 -8.00
C LYS A 179 16.54 -0.38 -6.96
N LYS A 180 16.37 -0.04 -5.68
CA LYS A 180 16.46 -0.98 -4.54
C LYS A 180 15.09 -1.61 -4.24
N ALA A 181 14.89 -2.89 -4.54
CA ALA A 181 13.61 -3.58 -4.34
C ALA A 181 13.16 -3.58 -2.88
N HIS A 182 11.86 -3.47 -2.65
CA HIS A 182 11.28 -3.66 -1.32
C HIS A 182 11.03 -5.15 -1.09
N VAL A 183 11.54 -5.68 0.03
CA VAL A 183 11.39 -7.10 0.41
C VAL A 183 10.39 -7.22 1.56
N MET A 184 9.56 -8.25 1.48
CA MET A 184 8.53 -8.56 2.47
C MET A 184 8.30 -10.06 2.58
N GLU A 185 8.10 -10.53 3.82
CA GLU A 185 7.44 -11.80 4.08
C GLU A 185 5.93 -11.66 3.91
N ILE A 186 5.30 -12.56 3.18
CA ILE A 186 3.85 -12.72 3.07
C ILE A 186 3.46 -14.08 3.64
N GLN A 187 2.48 -14.13 4.54
CA GLN A 187 2.00 -15.40 5.07
C GLN A 187 1.15 -16.14 4.03
N LEU A 188 1.40 -17.44 3.87
CA LEU A 188 0.53 -18.33 3.12
C LEU A 188 -0.56 -18.89 4.04
N ASN A 189 -1.79 -18.74 3.61
CA ASN A 189 -2.95 -19.33 4.27
C ASN A 189 -3.62 -20.35 3.35
N GLY A 190 -4.42 -21.25 3.93
CA GLY A 190 -5.08 -22.32 3.17
C GLY A 190 -4.22 -23.56 3.00
N GLY A 191 -4.84 -24.73 2.96
CA GLY A 191 -4.17 -26.03 2.81
C GLY A 191 -3.33 -26.45 4.01
N THR A 192 -2.74 -27.64 3.90
CA THR A 192 -1.82 -28.16 4.91
C THR A 192 -0.46 -27.45 4.85
N VAL A 193 0.36 -27.59 5.91
CA VAL A 193 1.72 -27.02 5.91
C VAL A 193 2.57 -27.60 4.77
N ALA A 194 2.38 -28.89 4.46
CA ALA A 194 3.08 -29.56 3.36
C ALA A 194 2.73 -28.92 2.00
N GLU A 195 1.43 -28.78 1.71
CA GLU A 195 0.94 -28.11 0.50
C GLU A 195 1.45 -26.68 0.39
N LYS A 196 1.50 -25.94 1.50
CA LYS A 196 2.07 -24.57 1.50
C LYS A 196 3.54 -24.58 1.11
N VAL A 197 4.34 -25.51 1.64
CA VAL A 197 5.76 -25.61 1.28
C VAL A 197 5.92 -25.98 -0.20
N ASP A 198 5.10 -26.91 -0.71
CA ASP A 198 5.12 -27.32 -2.11
C ASP A 198 4.71 -26.19 -3.05
N TRP A 199 3.68 -25.43 -2.67
CA TRP A 199 3.26 -24.21 -3.37
C TRP A 199 4.39 -23.21 -3.51
N VAL A 200 5.22 -23.04 -2.46
CA VAL A 200 6.40 -22.17 -2.52
C VAL A 200 7.43 -22.74 -3.47
N ARG A 201 7.77 -24.03 -3.34
CA ARG A 201 8.78 -24.67 -4.19
C ARG A 201 8.47 -24.50 -5.66
N GLU A 202 7.20 -24.67 -6.03
CA GLU A 202 6.72 -24.49 -7.41
C GLU A 202 6.82 -23.02 -7.90
N ARG A 203 6.71 -22.05 -6.98
CA ARG A 203 6.69 -20.61 -7.29
C ARG A 203 7.97 -19.87 -6.98
N LEU A 204 9.03 -20.55 -6.50
CA LEU A 204 10.35 -19.93 -6.37
C LEU A 204 10.80 -19.35 -7.72
N GLU A 205 11.31 -18.12 -7.69
CA GLU A 205 11.77 -17.34 -8.85
C GLU A 205 10.68 -16.90 -9.83
N LYS A 206 9.43 -17.36 -9.62
CA LYS A 206 8.29 -16.97 -10.44
C LYS A 206 7.68 -15.65 -9.96
N GLN A 207 7.01 -15.00 -10.90
CA GLN A 207 6.27 -13.76 -10.64
C GLN A 207 4.86 -14.08 -10.14
N VAL A 208 4.35 -13.24 -9.25
CA VAL A 208 2.98 -13.30 -8.76
C VAL A 208 2.32 -11.95 -9.03
N SER A 209 1.25 -11.96 -9.82
CA SER A 209 0.44 -10.77 -10.10
C SER A 209 -0.55 -10.49 -8.97
N VAL A 210 -0.91 -9.22 -8.81
CA VAL A 210 -1.92 -8.77 -7.85
C VAL A 210 -3.29 -9.42 -8.09
N HIS A 211 -3.62 -9.76 -9.34
CA HIS A 211 -4.86 -10.43 -9.73
C HIS A 211 -5.04 -11.80 -9.08
N SER A 212 -3.93 -12.49 -8.77
CA SER A 212 -3.95 -13.80 -8.09
C SER A 212 -4.09 -13.69 -6.57
N VAL A 213 -3.94 -12.49 -6.01
CA VAL A 213 -3.92 -12.25 -4.55
C VAL A 213 -5.21 -11.59 -4.08
N PHE A 214 -5.69 -10.58 -4.80
CA PHE A 214 -6.92 -9.87 -4.47
C PHE A 214 -7.99 -10.07 -5.54
N SER A 215 -9.24 -10.00 -5.11
CA SER A 215 -10.39 -10.09 -5.98
C SER A 215 -11.05 -8.73 -6.18
N GLN A 216 -11.73 -8.55 -7.31
CA GLN A 216 -12.55 -7.38 -7.59
C GLN A 216 -13.63 -7.24 -6.49
N ASN A 217 -13.96 -6.00 -6.09
CA ASN A 217 -14.92 -5.67 -5.03
C ASN A 217 -14.53 -6.10 -3.60
N GLU A 218 -13.37 -6.74 -3.39
CA GLU A 218 -12.88 -7.13 -2.07
C GLU A 218 -12.56 -5.91 -1.20
N MET A 219 -12.79 -6.04 0.11
CA MET A 219 -12.31 -5.10 1.13
C MET A 219 -10.92 -5.50 1.60
N ILE A 220 -9.96 -4.59 1.49
CA ILE A 220 -8.57 -4.80 1.92
C ILE A 220 -8.12 -3.77 2.94
N ASP A 221 -7.01 -4.08 3.59
CA ASP A 221 -6.35 -3.19 4.53
C ASP A 221 -5.09 -2.59 3.91
N VAL A 222 -4.91 -1.28 4.07
CA VAL A 222 -3.75 -0.56 3.57
C VAL A 222 -2.84 -0.17 4.72
N ILE A 223 -1.63 -0.70 4.72
CA ILE A 223 -0.63 -0.52 5.77
C ILE A 223 0.52 0.30 5.20
N GLY A 224 0.85 1.42 5.85
CA GLY A 224 1.87 2.32 5.37
C GLY A 224 2.41 3.26 6.42
N VAL A 225 3.29 4.15 5.98
CA VAL A 225 3.82 5.24 6.79
C VAL A 225 3.22 6.55 6.27
N SER A 226 2.59 7.30 7.16
CA SER A 226 1.92 8.56 6.81
C SER A 226 2.90 9.62 6.29
N LYS A 227 2.36 10.67 5.64
CA LYS A 227 3.15 11.83 5.23
C LYS A 227 3.81 12.47 6.46
N GLY A 228 5.09 12.82 6.36
CA GLY A 228 5.83 13.50 7.42
C GLY A 228 5.55 15.00 7.40
N HIS A 229 5.38 15.60 8.58
CA HIS A 229 5.21 17.05 8.74
C HIS A 229 6.27 17.68 9.66
N GLY A 230 7.21 16.89 10.19
CA GLY A 230 8.29 17.37 11.07
C GLY A 230 7.80 17.74 12.47
N MET A 231 8.55 18.61 13.14
CA MET A 231 8.20 19.16 14.45
C MET A 231 7.00 20.11 14.34
N LYS A 232 5.94 19.89 15.13
CA LYS A 232 4.74 20.72 15.14
C LYS A 232 4.29 21.03 16.58
N GLY A 233 3.75 22.23 16.77
CA GLY A 233 3.11 22.66 18.02
C GLY A 233 1.79 21.93 18.32
N VAL A 234 1.29 22.07 19.54
CA VAL A 234 0.10 21.38 20.05
C VAL A 234 -1.16 21.64 19.21
N THR A 235 -1.37 22.88 18.75
CA THR A 235 -2.54 23.22 17.90
C THR A 235 -2.56 22.44 16.60
N SER A 236 -1.39 22.18 15.97
CA SER A 236 -1.36 21.39 14.73
C SER A 236 -1.28 19.89 15.02
N ARG A 237 -0.51 19.47 16.03
CA ARG A 237 -0.25 18.05 16.33
C ARG A 237 -1.44 17.35 16.99
N TRP A 238 -2.15 18.06 17.86
CA TRP A 238 -3.24 17.55 18.69
C TRP A 238 -4.57 18.26 18.46
N HIS A 239 -4.61 19.28 17.61
CA HIS A 239 -5.84 20.04 17.31
C HIS A 239 -6.46 20.71 18.54
N THR A 240 -5.61 21.17 19.48
CA THR A 240 -6.07 21.93 20.64
C THR A 240 -6.58 23.31 20.23
N LYS A 241 -7.61 23.81 20.92
CA LYS A 241 -8.12 25.17 20.71
C LYS A 241 -7.00 26.20 20.91
N LYS A 242 -6.97 27.24 20.08
CA LYS A 242 -6.07 28.39 20.25
C LYS A 242 -6.52 29.20 21.47
N LEU A 243 -5.59 29.78 22.21
CA LEU A 243 -5.88 30.73 23.28
C LEU A 243 -6.38 32.08 22.69
N PRO A 244 -7.03 32.94 23.50
CA PRO A 244 -7.48 34.26 23.07
C PRO A 244 -6.37 35.10 22.42
N ARG A 245 -6.77 36.08 21.60
CA ARG A 245 -5.83 36.94 20.87
C ARG A 245 -4.88 37.70 21.80
N LYS A 246 -5.38 38.17 22.94
CA LYS A 246 -4.64 38.98 23.94
C LYS A 246 -3.85 38.12 24.96
N THR A 247 -3.50 36.88 24.62
CA THR A 247 -2.69 36.03 25.51
C THR A 247 -1.21 36.39 25.43
N HIS A 248 -0.61 36.72 26.57
CA HIS A 248 0.82 36.97 26.69
C HIS A 248 1.64 35.68 26.46
N LYS A 249 2.85 35.80 25.88
CA LYS A 249 3.78 34.68 25.57
C LYS A 249 3.20 33.59 24.64
N GLY A 250 2.23 33.95 23.79
CA GLY A 250 1.84 33.19 22.61
C GLY A 250 0.60 32.31 22.77
N LEU A 251 -0.23 32.32 21.74
CA LEU A 251 -1.60 31.77 21.77
C LEU A 251 -1.75 30.32 21.28
N ARG A 252 -0.71 29.71 20.70
CA ARG A 252 -0.78 28.35 20.09
C ARG A 252 -0.23 27.27 21.03
N LYS A 253 -0.73 27.27 22.26
CA LYS A 253 -0.26 26.44 23.37
C LYS A 253 -1.44 25.82 24.13
N VAL A 254 -1.15 24.84 24.99
CA VAL A 254 -2.10 24.38 26.01
C VAL A 254 -1.86 25.25 27.24
N ALA A 255 -2.92 25.83 27.81
CA ALA A 255 -2.79 26.75 28.95
C ALA A 255 -2.32 26.03 30.23
N CYS A 256 -3.10 25.04 30.68
CA CYS A 256 -2.77 24.22 31.86
C CYS A 256 -2.30 22.83 31.42
N ILE A 257 -1.11 22.41 31.84
CA ILE A 257 -0.49 21.12 31.47
C ILE A 257 -0.59 20.05 32.59
N GLY A 258 -1.35 20.31 33.64
CA GLY A 258 -1.51 19.43 34.79
C GLY A 258 -1.93 20.22 36.03
N ALA A 259 -2.56 19.54 37.00
CA ALA A 259 -2.77 20.08 38.34
C ALA A 259 -1.45 20.08 39.14
N TRP A 260 -1.45 20.69 40.33
CA TRP A 260 -0.29 20.64 41.23
C TRP A 260 0.03 19.21 41.66
N HIS A 261 -0.98 18.47 42.11
CA HIS A 261 -0.88 17.05 42.47
C HIS A 261 -1.67 16.23 41.44
N PRO A 262 -1.06 15.26 40.74
CA PRO A 262 0.32 14.77 40.89
C PRO A 262 1.38 15.74 40.33
N ALA A 263 2.54 15.83 41.02
CA ALA A 263 3.66 16.72 40.69
C ALA A 263 4.48 16.26 39.47
N ARG A 264 3.81 15.85 38.40
CA ARG A 264 4.41 15.44 37.13
C ARG A 264 3.47 15.73 35.97
N VAL A 265 4.03 16.11 34.83
CA VAL A 265 3.25 16.24 33.59
C VAL A 265 2.86 14.84 33.11
N GLY A 266 1.57 14.55 33.06
CA GLY A 266 1.07 13.27 32.56
C GLY A 266 1.37 13.07 31.06
N TYR A 267 1.63 11.80 30.69
CA TYR A 267 1.88 11.41 29.28
C TYR A 267 0.68 11.68 28.36
N SER A 268 -0.51 11.82 28.95
CA SER A 268 -1.76 12.08 28.25
C SER A 268 -1.93 13.55 27.86
N ILE A 269 -1.11 14.48 28.37
CA ILE A 269 -1.20 15.89 28.00
C ILE A 269 -0.66 16.14 26.59
N ALA A 270 -1.35 16.97 25.82
CA ALA A 270 -0.91 17.35 24.48
C ALA A 270 0.37 18.18 24.55
N ARG A 271 1.46 17.66 23.98
CA ARG A 271 2.76 18.35 23.85
C ARG A 271 3.16 18.55 22.40
N ALA A 272 3.94 19.59 22.12
CA ALA A 272 4.59 19.75 20.82
C ALA A 272 5.52 18.57 20.52
N GLY A 273 5.76 18.29 19.25
CA GLY A 273 6.57 17.13 18.85
C GLY A 273 6.43 16.77 17.38
N GLN A 274 7.00 15.62 17.00
CA GLN A 274 6.84 15.06 15.67
C GLN A 274 5.35 14.88 15.30
N LYS A 275 4.96 15.36 14.12
CA LYS A 275 3.68 15.08 13.46
C LYS A 275 3.92 14.36 12.14
N GLY A 276 3.21 13.25 11.93
CA GLY A 276 3.31 12.46 10.72
C GLY A 276 4.56 11.59 10.64
N TYR A 277 4.70 10.85 9.54
CA TYR A 277 5.67 9.75 9.40
C TYR A 277 5.45 8.64 10.45
N HIS A 278 4.19 8.33 10.75
CA HIS A 278 3.80 7.28 11.68
C HIS A 278 3.35 6.04 10.91
N HIS A 279 3.57 4.85 11.47
CA HIS A 279 2.98 3.62 10.95
C HIS A 279 1.47 3.61 11.23
N ARG A 280 0.66 3.33 10.21
CA ARG A 280 -0.79 3.23 10.29
C ARG A 280 -1.30 2.09 9.42
N THR A 281 -2.41 1.53 9.84
CA THR A 281 -3.20 0.55 9.11
C THR A 281 -4.59 1.16 8.93
N GLU A 282 -4.98 1.41 7.69
CA GLU A 282 -6.33 1.80 7.34
C GLU A 282 -7.09 0.55 6.89
N LEU A 283 -8.16 0.20 7.61
CA LEU A 283 -8.97 -0.98 7.31
C LEU A 283 -10.06 -0.66 6.28
N ASN A 284 -10.64 -1.70 5.69
CA ASN A 284 -11.88 -1.63 4.90
C ASN A 284 -11.81 -0.69 3.69
N LYS A 285 -10.71 -0.75 2.93
CA LYS A 285 -10.59 -0.07 1.65
C LYS A 285 -11.10 -0.99 0.55
N LYS A 286 -12.20 -0.59 -0.08
CA LYS A 286 -12.81 -1.35 -1.17
C LYS A 286 -11.99 -1.21 -2.45
N ILE A 287 -11.73 -2.34 -3.10
CA ILE A 287 -11.17 -2.37 -4.45
C ILE A 287 -12.29 -2.07 -5.45
N TYR A 288 -12.13 -0.98 -6.20
CA TYR A 288 -13.07 -0.56 -7.24
C TYR A 288 -12.70 -1.10 -8.62
N ARG A 289 -11.41 -1.35 -8.84
CA ARG A 289 -10.90 -1.97 -10.06
C ARG A 289 -9.53 -2.57 -9.79
N ILE A 290 -9.30 -3.78 -10.30
CA ILE A 290 -7.96 -4.32 -10.53
C ILE A 290 -7.67 -4.14 -12.02
N GLY A 291 -6.93 -3.09 -12.36
CA GLY A 291 -6.64 -2.75 -13.74
C GLY A 291 -5.37 -3.43 -14.22
N ARG A 292 -5.40 -3.99 -15.43
CA ARG A 292 -4.20 -4.50 -16.10
C ARG A 292 -3.31 -3.33 -16.54
N GLY A 293 -2.01 -3.54 -16.50
CA GLY A 293 -1.03 -2.64 -17.08
C GLY A 293 -1.19 -2.51 -18.59
N ILE A 294 -0.37 -1.65 -19.20
CA ILE A 294 -0.25 -1.62 -20.67
C ILE A 294 0.37 -2.94 -21.09
N HIS A 295 -0.35 -3.72 -21.89
CA HIS A 295 0.06 -5.04 -22.35
C HIS A 295 -0.18 -5.18 -23.85
N VAL A 296 0.39 -6.24 -24.43
CA VAL A 296 0.18 -6.59 -25.83
C VAL A 296 -0.76 -7.78 -25.86
N GLU A 297 -1.86 -7.65 -26.59
CA GLU A 297 -2.84 -8.72 -26.84
C GLU A 297 -3.04 -8.77 -28.36
N ASP A 298 -2.87 -9.94 -28.96
CA ASP A 298 -2.96 -10.15 -30.42
C ASP A 298 -2.10 -9.18 -31.25
N GLY A 299 -0.89 -8.88 -30.77
CA GLY A 299 0.05 -7.96 -31.42
C GLY A 299 -0.30 -6.46 -31.28
N LYS A 300 -1.44 -6.13 -30.64
CA LYS A 300 -1.87 -4.75 -30.41
C LYS A 300 -1.57 -4.31 -28.98
N VAL A 301 -1.09 -3.08 -28.82
CA VAL A 301 -0.81 -2.51 -27.49
C VAL A 301 -2.12 -2.03 -26.87
N VAL A 302 -2.64 -2.80 -25.92
CA VAL A 302 -3.87 -2.50 -25.19
C VAL A 302 -3.60 -1.45 -24.11
N LYS A 303 -4.26 -0.29 -24.24
CA LYS A 303 -4.10 0.89 -23.36
C LYS A 303 -5.41 1.35 -22.71
N ASN A 304 -6.48 0.59 -22.83
CA ASN A 304 -7.85 0.93 -22.41
C ASN A 304 -8.14 0.65 -20.91
N ASN A 305 -7.13 0.68 -20.03
CA ASN A 305 -7.30 0.27 -18.63
C ASN A 305 -8.15 1.24 -17.76
N ALA A 306 -8.48 2.43 -18.27
CA ALA A 306 -9.45 3.36 -17.69
C ALA A 306 -10.73 3.52 -18.50
N SER A 307 -10.93 2.71 -19.54
CA SER A 307 -12.22 2.60 -20.24
C SER A 307 -13.23 1.83 -19.38
N THR A 308 -14.52 2.06 -19.58
CA THR A 308 -15.61 1.36 -18.88
C THR A 308 -16.60 0.81 -19.89
N HIS A 309 -17.62 0.08 -19.43
CA HIS A 309 -18.70 -0.34 -20.33
C HIS A 309 -19.52 0.84 -20.87
N TYR A 310 -19.64 1.93 -20.11
CA TYR A 310 -20.41 3.12 -20.48
C TYR A 310 -19.56 4.17 -21.21
N ASP A 311 -18.25 4.18 -20.96
CA ASP A 311 -17.27 5.06 -21.57
C ASP A 311 -16.28 4.23 -22.38
N VAL A 312 -16.60 4.07 -23.67
CA VAL A 312 -15.83 3.30 -24.66
C VAL A 312 -14.55 4.01 -25.10
N THR A 313 -14.30 5.23 -24.64
CA THR A 313 -13.08 5.99 -24.99
C THR A 313 -11.84 5.19 -24.59
N GLU A 314 -10.96 4.89 -25.53
CA GLU A 314 -9.70 4.21 -25.25
C GLU A 314 -8.74 5.15 -24.49
N LYS A 315 -8.67 4.97 -23.17
CA LYS A 315 -7.81 5.80 -22.31
C LYS A 315 -7.14 5.00 -21.21
N THR A 316 -5.93 5.42 -20.87
CA THR A 316 -5.19 4.85 -19.74
C THR A 316 -5.58 5.55 -18.44
N ILE A 317 -5.34 4.89 -17.31
CA ILE A 317 -5.51 5.46 -15.97
C ILE A 317 -4.56 6.64 -15.68
N THR A 318 -3.51 6.78 -16.49
CA THR A 318 -2.58 7.90 -16.41
C THR A 318 -3.28 9.16 -16.94
N PRO A 319 -3.48 10.20 -16.10
CA PRO A 319 -4.12 11.43 -16.54
C PRO A 319 -3.24 12.19 -17.56
N LEU A 320 -3.83 13.15 -18.28
CA LEU A 320 -3.06 14.01 -19.19
C LEU A 320 -1.89 14.69 -18.47
N GLY A 321 -0.67 14.52 -19.01
CA GLY A 321 0.56 15.01 -18.41
C GLY A 321 1.14 14.12 -17.29
N GLY A 322 0.56 12.95 -17.04
CA GLY A 322 1.00 11.99 -16.02
C GLY A 322 0.49 12.32 -14.62
N PHE A 323 0.61 11.37 -13.69
CA PHE A 323 0.32 11.66 -12.29
C PHE A 323 1.35 12.64 -11.73
N PRO A 324 0.94 13.81 -11.17
CA PRO A 324 1.88 14.85 -10.78
C PRO A 324 2.84 14.35 -9.70
N HIS A 325 4.14 14.52 -9.90
CA HIS A 325 5.19 13.96 -9.04
C HIS A 325 5.15 12.43 -8.89
N TYR A 326 4.61 11.69 -9.85
CA TYR A 326 4.76 10.24 -9.95
C TYR A 326 5.35 9.86 -11.30
N GLY A 327 4.63 10.15 -12.37
CA GLY A 327 4.90 9.68 -13.73
C GLY A 327 3.68 8.94 -14.29
N GLU A 328 3.94 8.06 -15.24
CA GLU A 328 2.94 7.19 -15.86
C GLU A 328 2.73 5.91 -15.04
N VAL A 329 1.52 5.35 -15.08
CA VAL A 329 1.19 4.04 -14.51
C VAL A 329 1.05 3.06 -15.66
N ASN A 330 2.06 2.21 -15.82
CA ASN A 330 2.16 1.30 -16.96
C ASN A 330 2.00 -0.18 -16.55
N ASN A 331 2.08 -0.48 -15.25
CA ASN A 331 1.86 -1.83 -14.72
C ASN A 331 0.42 -2.02 -14.20
N ASP A 332 0.10 -3.25 -13.81
CA ASP A 332 -1.13 -3.56 -13.09
C ASP A 332 -1.31 -2.61 -11.90
N PHE A 333 -2.55 -2.21 -11.61
CA PHE A 333 -2.84 -1.29 -10.52
C PHE A 333 -4.13 -1.65 -9.79
N LEU A 334 -4.20 -1.20 -8.54
CA LEU A 334 -5.40 -1.23 -7.74
C LEU A 334 -5.98 0.17 -7.62
N MET A 335 -7.26 0.29 -7.95
CA MET A 335 -8.08 1.46 -7.67
C MET A 335 -8.79 1.25 -6.33
N LEU A 336 -8.36 1.98 -5.31
CA LEU A 336 -8.92 1.87 -3.95
C LEU A 336 -9.84 3.04 -3.65
N LYS A 337 -11.00 2.76 -3.06
CA LYS A 337 -11.94 3.79 -2.62
C LYS A 337 -11.29 4.76 -1.62
N GLY A 338 -11.43 6.04 -1.90
CA GLY A 338 -11.04 7.14 -1.01
C GLY A 338 -9.53 7.36 -0.94
N CYS A 339 -9.10 8.08 0.08
CA CYS A 339 -7.70 8.33 0.35
C CYS A 339 -7.03 7.13 1.06
N VAL A 340 -5.71 7.03 0.89
CA VAL A 340 -4.84 6.12 1.65
C VAL A 340 -3.63 6.86 2.20
N VAL A 341 -3.00 6.33 3.26
CA VAL A 341 -1.79 6.92 3.86
C VAL A 341 -0.63 7.13 2.88
N GLY A 342 0.24 8.08 3.24
CA GLY A 342 1.54 8.27 2.60
C GLY A 342 1.52 9.28 1.45
N THR A 343 2.73 9.67 1.03
CA THR A 343 2.98 10.54 -0.12
C THR A 343 2.79 9.78 -1.43
N LYS A 344 2.77 10.49 -2.56
CA LYS A 344 3.01 9.88 -3.88
C LYS A 344 4.38 9.17 -3.88
N LYS A 345 4.55 8.15 -4.72
CA LYS A 345 5.75 7.26 -4.79
C LYS A 345 5.97 6.39 -3.54
N ARG A 346 5.06 6.40 -2.55
CA ARG A 346 5.22 5.65 -1.30
C ARG A 346 4.86 4.19 -1.50
N VAL A 347 5.73 3.28 -1.05
CA VAL A 347 5.40 1.86 -0.94
C VAL A 347 4.33 1.64 0.14
N LEU A 348 3.28 0.92 -0.24
CA LEU A 348 2.17 0.51 0.60
C LEU A 348 2.14 -1.01 0.68
N THR A 349 1.84 -1.53 1.86
CA THR A 349 1.56 -2.95 2.05
C THR A 349 0.06 -3.13 2.08
N LEU A 350 -0.45 -3.88 1.12
CA LEU A 350 -1.86 -4.21 0.98
C LEU A 350 -2.06 -5.58 1.61
N ARG A 351 -3.02 -5.74 2.51
CA ARG A 351 -3.28 -7.01 3.20
C ARG A 351 -4.75 -7.35 3.03
N LYS A 352 -5.06 -8.64 2.88
CA LYS A 352 -6.45 -9.11 3.03
C LYS A 352 -6.99 -8.72 4.40
N SER A 353 -8.29 -8.50 4.48
CA SER A 353 -8.94 -8.10 5.73
C SER A 353 -8.73 -9.15 6.84
N LEU A 354 -8.68 -8.69 8.09
CA LEU A 354 -8.75 -9.57 9.26
C LEU A 354 -10.19 -9.92 9.65
N LEU A 355 -11.16 -9.20 9.10
CA LEU A 355 -12.56 -9.29 9.46
C LEU A 355 -13.34 -10.00 8.36
N VAL A 356 -14.35 -10.77 8.76
CA VAL A 356 -15.37 -11.26 7.84
C VAL A 356 -16.33 -10.12 7.53
N HIS A 357 -16.52 -9.82 6.24
CA HIS A 357 -17.35 -8.71 5.80
C HIS A 357 -18.74 -9.19 5.38
N THR A 358 -19.74 -8.87 6.21
CA THR A 358 -21.15 -9.24 5.97
C THR A 358 -22.04 -8.04 5.65
N SER A 359 -21.56 -6.81 5.85
CA SER A 359 -22.38 -5.61 5.58
C SER A 359 -22.66 -5.45 4.09
N ARG A 360 -23.88 -5.01 3.74
CA ARG A 360 -24.28 -4.71 2.35
C ARG A 360 -23.28 -3.79 1.63
N ARG A 361 -22.79 -2.75 2.31
CA ARG A 361 -21.77 -1.83 1.77
C ARG A 361 -20.46 -2.53 1.39
N ALA A 362 -20.06 -3.54 2.17
CA ALA A 362 -18.84 -4.28 1.90
C ALA A 362 -19.00 -5.29 0.76
N GLN A 363 -20.17 -5.92 0.63
CA GLN A 363 -20.46 -6.93 -0.39
C GLN A 363 -20.95 -6.35 -1.73
N GLU A 364 -21.30 -5.06 -1.78
CA GLU A 364 -21.76 -4.37 -2.99
C GLU A 364 -20.82 -4.58 -4.21
N ALA A 365 -21.34 -5.05 -5.33
CA ALA A 365 -20.58 -5.08 -6.57
C ALA A 365 -20.37 -3.64 -7.08
N ILE A 366 -19.14 -3.31 -7.49
CA ILE A 366 -18.81 -1.99 -8.03
C ILE A 366 -18.71 -2.09 -9.54
N GLU A 367 -19.59 -1.36 -10.22
CA GLU A 367 -19.55 -1.11 -11.65
C GLU A 367 -19.27 0.38 -11.86
N LEU A 368 -18.18 0.69 -12.57
CA LEU A 368 -17.77 2.07 -12.82
C LEU A 368 -18.38 2.53 -14.15
N LYS A 369 -19.06 3.68 -14.13
CA LYS A 369 -19.56 4.34 -15.35
C LYS A 369 -18.49 5.21 -15.99
N PHE A 370 -17.72 5.95 -15.20
CA PHE A 370 -16.71 6.85 -15.72
C PHE A 370 -15.48 6.94 -14.82
N ILE A 371 -14.31 7.12 -15.43
CA ILE A 371 -13.05 7.37 -14.75
C ILE A 371 -12.45 8.65 -15.31
N ASP A 372 -12.20 9.63 -14.43
CA ASP A 372 -11.63 10.91 -14.82
C ASP A 372 -10.12 10.82 -15.06
N THR A 373 -9.69 11.19 -16.27
CA THR A 373 -8.30 11.22 -16.73
C THR A 373 -7.84 12.62 -17.12
N THR A 374 -8.59 13.66 -16.73
CA THR A 374 -8.16 15.06 -16.90
C THR A 374 -6.80 15.32 -16.24
N SER A 375 -6.08 16.32 -16.75
CA SER A 375 -4.83 16.77 -16.11
C SER A 375 -5.05 17.09 -14.64
N LYS A 376 -4.22 16.48 -13.78
CA LYS A 376 -4.17 16.77 -12.34
C LYS A 376 -3.08 17.79 -12.00
N PHE A 377 -2.46 18.38 -13.02
CA PHE A 377 -1.51 19.48 -12.91
C PHE A 377 -2.18 20.77 -13.40
N GLY A 378 -2.93 21.41 -12.50
CA GLY A 378 -3.85 22.50 -12.82
C GLY A 378 -5.31 22.01 -12.90
N HIS A 379 -6.14 22.73 -13.66
CA HIS A 379 -7.54 22.37 -13.92
C HIS A 379 -7.66 21.83 -15.36
N GLY A 380 -7.61 20.51 -15.52
CA GLY A 380 -7.77 19.88 -16.83
C GLY A 380 -9.23 19.81 -17.26
N CYS A 381 -9.53 20.19 -18.50
CA CYS A 381 -10.88 20.16 -19.07
C CYS A 381 -11.14 19.00 -20.04
N PHE A 382 -10.10 18.26 -20.45
CA PHE A 382 -10.18 17.20 -21.46
C PHE A 382 -9.71 15.87 -20.88
N GLN A 383 -10.37 14.77 -21.25
CA GLN A 383 -10.03 13.42 -20.81
C GLN A 383 -8.85 12.86 -21.61
N THR A 384 -8.79 13.14 -22.91
CA THR A 384 -7.74 12.63 -23.80
C THR A 384 -7.03 13.75 -24.57
N ALA A 385 -5.82 13.44 -25.07
CA ALA A 385 -5.07 14.37 -25.91
C ALA A 385 -5.74 14.56 -27.28
N GLN A 386 -6.45 13.53 -27.78
CA GLN A 386 -7.21 13.57 -29.02
C GLN A 386 -8.42 14.50 -28.88
N GLU A 387 -9.21 14.34 -27.81
CA GLU A 387 -10.34 15.23 -27.47
C GLU A 387 -9.88 16.69 -27.38
N LYS A 388 -8.78 16.95 -26.66
CA LYS A 388 -8.19 18.30 -26.58
C LYS A 388 -7.80 18.84 -27.96
N ARG A 389 -7.22 18.01 -28.82
CA ARG A 389 -6.78 18.43 -30.17
C ARG A 389 -7.97 18.70 -31.08
N ALA A 390 -9.02 17.88 -31.00
CA ALA A 390 -10.25 18.07 -31.73
C ALA A 390 -10.93 19.39 -31.32
N PHE A 391 -11.03 19.65 -30.02
CA PHE A 391 -11.63 20.88 -29.50
C PHE A 391 -10.82 22.14 -29.86
N MET A 392 -9.49 22.12 -29.70
CA MET A 392 -8.67 23.32 -29.90
C MET A 392 -8.30 23.60 -31.36
N GLY A 393 -8.49 22.63 -32.27
CA GLY A 393 -8.10 22.73 -33.67
C GLY A 393 -6.58 22.87 -33.91
N PRO A 394 -6.17 23.19 -35.16
CA PRO A 394 -4.78 23.46 -35.51
C PRO A 394 -4.22 24.67 -34.75
N GLN A 395 -3.08 24.49 -34.09
CA GLN A 395 -2.37 25.56 -33.37
C GLN A 395 -1.09 25.93 -34.13
N LYS A 396 -0.55 27.13 -33.87
CA LYS A 396 0.69 27.64 -34.49
C LYS A 396 1.82 26.60 -34.53
N LYS A 397 2.07 25.90 -33.42
CA LYS A 397 3.12 24.86 -33.33
C LYS A 397 2.91 23.66 -34.28
N HIS A 398 1.66 23.33 -34.58
CA HIS A 398 1.32 22.24 -35.51
C HIS A 398 1.58 22.68 -36.95
N LEU A 399 1.20 23.91 -37.30
CA LEU A 399 1.43 24.50 -38.63
C LEU A 399 2.93 24.67 -38.93
N VAL A 400 3.71 25.13 -37.94
CA VAL A 400 5.18 25.25 -38.10
C VAL A 400 5.85 23.89 -38.26
N LYS A 401 5.38 22.85 -37.56
CA LYS A 401 5.92 21.48 -37.72
C LYS A 401 5.61 20.91 -39.10
N ALA A 402 4.42 21.16 -39.63
CA ALA A 402 4.01 20.71 -40.96
C ALA A 402 4.76 21.40 -42.12
N LYS A 403 5.37 22.58 -41.90
CA LYS A 403 6.22 23.25 -42.90
C LYS A 403 7.68 22.79 -42.90
N ARG A 404 8.09 22.00 -41.89
CA ARG A 404 9.49 21.56 -41.69
C ARG A 404 9.74 20.11 -42.11
N GLY A 405 8.69 19.34 -42.34
CA GLY A 405 8.74 18.04 -42.99
C GLY A 405 8.10 18.18 -44.35
#